data_AF-A0A7Y2SRL2-F1
#
_entry.id   AF-A0A7Y2SRL2-F1
#
_cell.length_a   1.000
_cell.length_b   1.000
_cell.length_c   1.000
_cell.angle_alpha   90.00
_cell.angle_beta   90.00
_cell.angle_gamma   90.00
#
_symmetry.space_group_name_H-M   'P 1'
#
loop_
_entity.id
_entity.type
_entity.pdbx_description
1 polymer ?
#
loop_
_entity_poly.entity_id
_entity_poly.type
_entity_poly.pdbx_seq_one_letter_code
_entity_poly.pdbx_strand_id
1 'polypeptide(L)' 'MLAEQQRLIEGWLPLAQDANQQYGWQLDGPALEALIIAAAPTLVQAPSALAARASLWHVHCQETTSV' A
#
# COMPACT_ATOMS: atom_id res chain seq x y z
N MET A 1 -6.04 -18.78 -5.55
CA MET A 1 -4.98 -17.78 -5.39
C MET A 1 -5.45 -16.36 -5.72
N LEU A 2 -6.14 -16.11 -6.85
CA LEU A 2 -6.65 -14.76 -7.18
C LEU A 2 -7.61 -14.15 -6.13
N ALA A 3 -8.47 -14.96 -5.52
CA ALA A 3 -9.46 -14.47 -4.55
C ALA A 3 -8.85 -13.93 -3.24
N GLU A 4 -7.67 -14.43 -2.85
CA GLU A 4 -7.02 -14.01 -1.60
C GLU A 4 -6.30 -12.67 -1.80
N GLN A 5 -5.64 -12.51 -2.95
CA GLN A 5 -5.05 -11.24 -3.36
C GLN A 5 -6.11 -10.15 -3.54
N GLN A 6 -7.25 -10.46 -4.16
CA GLN A 6 -8.34 -9.50 -4.34
C GLN A 6 -8.85 -8.96 -2.99
N ARG A 7 -9.08 -9.86 -2.02
CA ARG A 7 -9.52 -9.47 -0.67
C ARG A 7 -8.48 -8.64 0.07
N LEU A 8 -7.20 -8.94 -0.14
CA LEU A 8 -6.11 -8.16 0.43
C LEU A 8 -6.12 -6.74 -0.12
N ILE A 9 -6.23 -6.59 -1.45
CA ILE A 9 -6.33 -5.29 -2.10
C ILE A 9 -7.55 -4.53 -1.58
N GLU A 10 -8.73 -5.14 -1.63
CA GLU A 10 -9.98 -4.51 -1.18
C GLU A 10 -9.92 -4.07 0.29
N GLY A 11 -9.26 -4.84 1.16
CA GLY A 11 -9.11 -4.50 2.58
C GLY A 11 -8.17 -3.33 2.84
N TRP A 12 -7.10 -3.18 2.05
CA TRP A 12 -6.08 -2.15 2.24
C TRP A 12 -6.26 -0.92 1.35
N LEU A 13 -7.07 -1.01 0.29
CA LEU A 13 -7.28 0.05 -0.68
C LEU A 13 -7.77 1.37 -0.05
N PRO A 14 -8.74 1.39 0.90
CA PRO A 14 -9.16 2.63 1.52
C PRO A 14 -8.03 3.35 2.27
N LEU A 15 -7.17 2.59 2.97
CA LEU A 15 -6.04 3.14 3.71
C LEU A 15 -4.93 3.63 2.75
N ALA A 16 -4.69 2.91 1.66
CA ALA A 16 -3.73 3.32 0.64
C ALA A 16 -4.20 4.58 -0.11
N GLN A 17 -5.49 4.69 -0.42
CA GLN A 17 -6.07 5.89 -1.04
C GLN A 17 -6.00 7.11 -0.12
N ASP A 18 -6.33 6.93 1.15
CA ASP A 18 -6.19 7.97 2.18
C ASP A 18 -4.73 8.44 2.30
N ALA A 19 -3.78 7.50 2.36
CA ALA A 19 -2.35 7.83 2.38
C ALA A 19 -1.90 8.56 1.10
N ASN A 20 -2.33 8.09 -0.08
CA ASN A 20 -2.02 8.72 -1.37
C ASN A 20 -2.49 10.17 -1.44
N GLN A 21 -3.68 10.46 -0.93
CA GLN A 21 -4.22 11.81 -0.86
C GLN A 21 -3.53 12.65 0.21
N GLN A 22 -3.36 12.10 1.42
CA GLN A 22 -2.76 12.80 2.55
C GLN A 22 -1.31 13.21 2.28
N TYR A 23 -0.55 12.34 1.63
CA TYR A 23 0.87 12.53 1.37
C TYR A 23 1.17 13.04 -0.04
N GLY A 24 0.17 13.13 -0.90
CA GLY A 24 0.33 13.65 -2.27
C GLY A 24 1.22 12.79 -3.15
N TRP A 25 1.18 11.46 -3.02
CA TRP A 25 1.97 10.55 -3.87
C TRP A 25 1.53 10.55 -5.34
N GLN A 26 0.29 10.96 -5.62
CA GLN A 26 -0.29 11.04 -6.97
C GLN A 26 -0.30 9.70 -7.72
N LEU A 27 -0.42 8.58 -6.99
CA LEU A 27 -0.54 7.25 -7.58
C LEU A 27 -1.95 7.03 -8.13
N ASP A 28 -2.05 6.34 -9.27
CA ASP A 28 -3.31 5.90 -9.87
C ASP A 28 -3.76 4.55 -9.27
N GLY A 29 -4.93 4.06 -9.69
CA GLY A 29 -5.50 2.81 -9.20
C GLY A 29 -4.53 1.62 -9.31
N PRO A 30 -4.01 1.33 -10.51
CA PRO A 30 -3.03 0.26 -10.70
C PRO A 30 -1.76 0.41 -9.86
N ALA A 31 -1.21 1.63 -9.73
CA ALA A 31 -0.04 1.87 -8.91
C ALA A 31 -0.31 1.66 -7.41
N LEU A 32 -1.51 2.01 -6.92
CA LEU A 32 -1.92 1.71 -5.55
C LEU A 32 -2.07 0.21 -5.31
N GLU A 33 -2.62 -0.53 -6.26
CA GLU A 33 -2.71 -1.99 -6.16
C GLU A 33 -1.31 -2.62 -6.10
N ALA A 34 -0.38 -2.17 -6.96
CA ALA A 34 1.01 -2.61 -6.95
C ALA A 34 1.69 -2.32 -5.60
N LEU A 35 1.50 -1.11 -5.06
CA LEU A 35 2.03 -0.71 -3.76
C LEU A 35 1.51 -1.61 -2.63
N ILE A 36 0.21 -1.91 -2.64
CA ILE A 36 -0.43 -2.79 -1.65
C ILE A 36 0.13 -4.21 -1.75
N ILE A 37 0.31 -4.73 -2.97
CA ILE A 37 0.87 -6.07 -3.19
C ILE A 37 2.32 -6.13 -2.70
N ALA A 38 3.13 -5.12 -3.02
CA ALA A 38 4.52 -5.04 -2.57
C ALA A 38 4.64 -4.91 -1.04
N ALA A 39 3.71 -4.17 -0.41
CA ALA A 39 3.63 -4.03 1.04
C ALA A 39 2.90 -5.18 1.75
N ALA A 40 2.27 -6.12 1.03
CA ALA A 40 1.40 -7.15 1.61
C ALA A 40 2.03 -7.94 2.78
N PRO A 41 3.31 -8.39 2.72
CA PRO A 41 3.92 -9.13 3.81
C PRO A 41 4.05 -8.32 5.11
N THR A 42 4.26 -7.00 5.00
CA THR A 42 4.41 -6.11 6.16
C THR A 42 3.07 -5.57 6.65
N LEU A 43 2.11 -5.35 5.75
CA LEU A 43 0.73 -4.96 6.07
C LEU A 43 0.02 -6.00 6.93
N VAL A 44 0.19 -7.30 6.64
CA VAL A 44 -0.41 -8.38 7.44
C VAL A 44 0.11 -8.39 8.88
N GLN A 45 1.32 -7.90 9.11
CA GLN A 45 1.96 -7.84 10.43
C GLN A 45 1.75 -6.50 11.14
N ALA A 46 1.07 -5.53 10.51
CA ALA A 46 0.92 -4.20 11.05
C ALA A 46 -0.02 -4.21 12.27
N PRO A 47 0.45 -3.86 13.48
CA PRO A 47 -0.39 -3.86 14.68
C PRO A 47 -1.35 -2.66 14.76
N SER A 48 -1.26 -1.72 13.82
CA SER A 48 -2.07 -0.50 13.81
C SER A 48 -2.13 0.13 12.41
N ALA A 49 -3.10 1.02 12.21
CA ALA A 49 -3.21 1.81 10.98
C ALA A 49 -1.98 2.69 10.71
N LEU A 50 -1.33 3.21 11.77
CA LEU A 50 -0.08 3.97 11.64
C LEU A 50 1.06 3.09 11.09
N ALA A 51 1.19 1.87 11.62
CA ALA A 51 2.20 0.91 11.14
C ALA A 51 1.94 0.52 9.69
N ALA A 52 0.68 0.29 9.31
CA ALA A 52 0.31 0.01 7.92
C ALA A 52 0.66 1.16 6.97
N ARG A 53 0.37 2.41 7.37
CA ARG A 53 0.77 3.61 6.60
C ARG A 53 2.29 3.73 6.47
N ALA A 54 3.04 3.43 7.53
CA ALA A 54 4.50 3.44 7.49
C ALA A 54 5.06 2.37 6.54
N SER A 55 4.45 1.17 6.50
CA SER A 55 4.81 0.13 5.55
C SER A 55 4.56 0.56 4.09
N LEU A 56 3.40 1.16 3.80
CA LEU A 56 3.10 1.70 2.47
C LEU A 56 4.08 2.81 2.07
N TRP A 57 4.38 3.74 2.98
CA TRP A 57 5.34 4.81 2.76
C TRP A 57 6.73 4.26 2.43
N HIS A 58 7.19 3.27 3.20
CA HIS A 58 8.50 2.65 3.00
C HIS A 58 8.65 2.07 1.59
N VAL A 59 7.65 1.29 1.15
CA VAL A 59 7.65 0.70 -0.20
C VAL A 59 7.59 1.78 -1.28
N HIS A 60 6.74 2.79 -1.11
CA HIS A 60 6.64 3.92 -2.06
C HIS A 60 8.00 4.62 -2.24
N CYS A 61 8.71 4.91 -1.13
CA CYS A 61 10.04 5.51 -1.21
C CYS A 61 11.06 4.61 -1.93
N GLN A 62 11.01 3.30 -1.75
CA GLN A 62 11.92 2.37 -2.43
C GLN A 62 11.71 2.36 -3.95
N GLU A 63 10.46 2.41 -4.41
CA GLU A 63 10.14 2.48 -5.84
C GLU A 63 10.59 3.81 -6.46
N THR A 64 10.44 4.93 -5.74
CA THR A 64 10.91 6.25 -6.23
C THR A 64 12.43 6.42 -6.21
N THR A 65 13.16 5.64 -5.40
CA THR A 65 14.63 5.73 -5.26
C THR A 65 15.37 4.87 -6.30
N SER A 66 14.66 4.09 -7.11
CA SER A 66 15.25 3.37 -8.24
C SER A 66 15.52 4.32 -9.41
N VAL A 67 16.50 5.20 -9.25
CA VAL A 67 17.07 6.09 -10.28
C VAL A 67 18.58 5.95 -10.28
#